data_AF-D8KZJ1-F1
#
_entry.id   AF-D8KZJ1-F1
#
_cell.length_a   1.000
_cell.length_b   1.000
_cell.length_c   1.000
_cell.angle_alpha   90.00
_cell.angle_beta   90.00
_cell.angle_gamma   90.00
#
_symmetry.space_group_name_H-M   'P 1'
#
loop_
_entity.id
_entity.type
_entity.pdbx_description
1 polymer ?
#
loop_
_entity_poly.entity_id
_entity_poly.type
_entity_poly.pdbx_seq_one_letter_code
_entity_poly.pdbx_strand_id
1 'polypeptide(L)'
;YFGDLFCKVHSCCDIMLCTTSIFHLCFISVDRYYAVCDPLHYVTKITISLVGVFLLISWSIPIFFAFGLVFSELNIIGAEDFVAATDCTGLCVLIFNKLWGVLASFIAFFLPGTVMVGIYIHIFTVARKHARQIGTGSMMKHIGSESKMKASTKTESKATKTLSIVMGVFVLCWLPFFVLTITDPFINFTT
;
A
#
# COMPACT_ATOMS: atom_id res chain seq x y z
N TYR A 1 -5.21 26.30 -21.29
CA TYR A 1 -6.03 25.09 -21.53
C TYR A 1 -5.13 24.05 -22.19
N PHE A 2 -4.84 22.93 -21.50
CA PHE A 2 -3.90 21.91 -21.97
C PHE A 2 -4.58 20.75 -22.75
N GLY A 3 -5.91 20.78 -22.87
CA GLY A 3 -6.71 19.79 -23.61
C GLY A 3 -7.14 18.58 -22.79
N ASP A 4 -8.21 17.92 -23.23
CA ASP A 4 -8.81 16.72 -22.60
C ASP A 4 -7.81 15.56 -22.50
N LEU A 5 -7.03 15.32 -23.56
CA LEU A 5 -6.00 14.28 -23.57
C LEU A 5 -4.98 14.46 -22.44
N PHE A 6 -4.56 15.70 -22.17
CA PHE A 6 -3.62 15.97 -21.08
C PHE A 6 -4.26 15.70 -19.71
N CYS A 7 -5.54 16.04 -19.52
CA CYS A 7 -6.26 15.73 -18.28
C CYS A 7 -6.41 14.22 -18.06
N LYS A 8 -6.76 13.46 -19.11
CA LYS A 8 -6.84 11.99 -19.04
C LYS A 8 -5.50 11.38 -18.68
N VAL A 9 -4.42 11.81 -19.32
CA VAL A 9 -3.06 11.33 -19.00
C VAL A 9 -2.65 11.71 -17.58
N HIS A 10 -2.95 12.94 -17.14
CA HIS A 10 -2.67 13.39 -15.78
C HIS A 10 -3.39 12.53 -14.74
N SER A 11 -4.69 12.29 -14.93
CA SER A 11 -5.52 11.43 -14.07
C SER A 11 -5.01 9.99 -14.04
N CYS A 12 -4.63 9.43 -15.19
CA CYS A 12 -4.00 8.11 -15.26
C CYS A 12 -2.70 8.04 -14.46
N CYS A 13 -1.84 9.04 -14.62
CA CYS A 13 -0.56 9.11 -13.91
C CYS A 13 -0.77 9.19 -12.39
N ASP A 14 -1.75 9.97 -11.94
CA ASP A 14 -2.07 10.08 -10.51
C ASP A 14 -2.50 8.73 -9.93
N ILE A 15 -3.54 8.09 -10.50
CA ILE A 15 -4.01 6.76 -10.07
C ILE A 15 -2.86 5.74 -10.08
N MET A 16 -2.08 5.72 -11.17
CA MET A 16 -0.98 4.78 -11.37
C MET A 16 0.08 4.93 -10.29
N LEU A 17 0.58 6.15 -10.06
CA LEU A 17 1.66 6.42 -9.11
C LEU A 17 1.21 6.15 -7.67
N CYS A 18 -0.01 6.56 -7.32
CA CYS A 18 -0.58 6.31 -6.00
C CYS A 18 -0.73 4.80 -5.74
N THR A 19 -1.34 4.06 -6.67
CA THR A 19 -1.54 2.61 -6.51
C THR A 19 -0.19 1.85 -6.49
N THR A 20 0.75 2.25 -7.34
CA THR A 20 2.11 1.68 -7.37
C THR A 20 2.83 1.87 -6.04
N SER A 21 2.71 3.07 -5.44
CA SER A 21 3.30 3.36 -4.13
C SER A 21 2.74 2.44 -3.04
N ILE A 22 1.42 2.18 -3.05
CA ILE A 22 0.76 1.28 -2.10
C ILE A 22 1.25 -0.16 -2.27
N PHE A 23 1.32 -0.64 -3.51
CA PHE A 23 1.81 -1.99 -3.80
C PHE A 23 3.29 -2.15 -3.41
N HIS A 24 4.13 -1.14 -3.65
CA HIS A 24 5.51 -1.14 -3.16
C HIS A 24 5.59 -1.22 -1.65
N LEU A 25 4.82 -0.41 -0.91
CA LEU A 25 4.75 -0.48 0.55
C LEU A 25 4.27 -1.86 1.04
N CYS A 26 3.32 -2.48 0.34
CA CYS A 26 2.83 -3.81 0.64
C CYS A 26 3.93 -4.87 0.45
N PHE A 27 4.63 -4.86 -0.68
CA PHE A 27 5.73 -5.80 -0.94
C PHE A 27 6.93 -5.58 -0.01
N ILE A 28 7.24 -4.33 0.36
CA ILE A 28 8.24 -4.04 1.39
C ILE A 28 7.82 -4.65 2.73
N SER A 29 6.53 -4.57 3.08
CA SER A 29 6.02 -5.19 4.31
C SER A 29 6.17 -6.72 4.29
N VAL A 30 5.88 -7.35 3.15
CA VAL A 30 6.07 -8.80 2.94
C VAL A 30 7.55 -9.19 3.04
N ASP A 31 8.43 -8.44 2.41
CA ASP A 31 9.89 -8.64 2.51
C ASP A 31 10.36 -8.59 3.97
N ARG A 32 9.94 -7.55 4.71
CA ARG A 32 10.26 -7.40 6.13
C ARG A 32 9.69 -8.54 6.98
N TYR A 33 8.49 -9.03 6.66
CA TYR A 33 7.91 -10.18 7.32
C TYR A 33 8.82 -11.41 7.24
N TYR A 34 9.29 -11.74 6.04
CA TYR A 34 10.18 -12.89 5.85
C TYR A 34 11.53 -12.67 6.54
N ALA A 35 12.10 -11.48 6.47
CA ALA A 35 13.37 -11.16 7.14
C ALA A 35 13.29 -11.33 8.67
N VAL A 36 12.18 -10.92 9.29
CA VAL A 36 12.03 -10.93 10.76
C VAL A 36 11.48 -12.26 11.29
N CYS A 37 10.50 -12.86 10.62
CA CYS A 37 9.82 -14.06 11.10
C CYS A 37 10.52 -15.36 10.65
N ASP A 38 11.25 -15.36 9.55
CA ASP A 38 11.92 -16.54 8.99
C ASP A 38 13.33 -16.22 8.43
N PRO A 39 14.27 -15.77 9.29
CA PRO A 39 15.58 -15.29 8.83
C PRO A 39 16.44 -16.36 8.14
N LEU A 40 16.24 -17.64 8.46
CA LEU A 40 17.02 -18.75 7.88
C LEU A 40 16.53 -19.14 6.48
N HIS A 41 15.22 -19.09 6.21
CA HIS A 41 14.70 -19.32 4.86
C HIS A 41 14.55 -18.03 4.05
N TYR A 42 14.78 -16.85 4.64
CA TYR A 42 14.76 -15.57 3.92
C TYR A 42 15.70 -15.60 2.70
N VAL A 43 16.94 -16.04 2.88
CA VAL A 43 17.96 -16.07 1.81
C VAL A 43 17.66 -17.09 0.71
N THR A 44 16.82 -18.09 0.98
CA THR A 44 16.43 -19.12 -0.01
C THR A 44 15.06 -18.85 -0.64
N LYS A 45 14.14 -18.18 0.07
CA LYS A 45 12.80 -17.83 -0.41
C LYS A 45 12.76 -16.50 -1.17
N ILE A 46 13.47 -15.48 -0.70
CA ILE A 46 13.49 -14.16 -1.34
C ILE A 46 14.63 -14.13 -2.36
N THR A 47 14.27 -14.34 -3.63
CA THR A 47 15.21 -14.28 -4.76
C THR A 47 15.08 -12.98 -5.54
N ILE A 48 16.14 -12.58 -6.24
CA ILE A 48 16.13 -11.38 -7.10
C ILE A 48 15.04 -11.49 -8.18
N SER A 49 14.79 -12.70 -8.69
CA SER A 49 13.71 -12.98 -9.64
C SER A 49 12.34 -12.66 -9.05
N LEU A 50 12.07 -13.07 -7.80
CA LEU A 50 10.80 -12.79 -7.12
C LEU A 50 10.59 -11.29 -6.90
N VAL A 51 11.64 -10.55 -6.50
CA VAL A 51 11.58 -9.09 -6.37
C VAL A 51 11.30 -8.43 -7.72
N GLY A 52 11.92 -8.91 -8.80
CA GLY A 52 11.63 -8.47 -10.16
C GLY A 52 10.16 -8.68 -10.54
N VAL A 53 9.57 -9.82 -10.19
CA VAL A 53 8.13 -10.09 -10.38
C VAL A 53 7.27 -9.11 -9.58
N PHE A 54 7.60 -8.83 -8.32
CA PHE A 54 6.85 -7.85 -7.52
C PHE A 54 6.90 -6.44 -8.11
N LEU A 55 8.05 -6.01 -8.62
CA LEU A 55 8.18 -4.73 -9.32
C LEU A 55 7.35 -4.72 -10.61
N LEU A 56 7.42 -5.79 -11.40
CA LEU A 56 6.62 -5.87 -12.63
C LEU A 56 5.11 -5.79 -12.32
N ILE A 57 4.65 -6.51 -11.30
CA ILE A 57 3.26 -6.48 -10.84
C ILE A 57 2.88 -5.08 -10.36
N SER A 58 3.73 -4.44 -9.56
CA SER A 58 3.43 -3.13 -8.96
C SER A 58 3.29 -2.02 -10.00
N TRP A 59 3.92 -2.14 -11.16
CA TRP A 59 3.81 -1.18 -12.25
C TRP A 59 2.72 -1.56 -13.25
N SER A 60 2.67 -2.83 -13.65
CA SER A 60 1.80 -3.27 -14.75
C SER A 60 0.32 -3.26 -14.36
N ILE A 61 -0.02 -3.68 -13.14
CA ILE A 61 -1.42 -3.72 -12.69
C ILE A 61 -1.99 -2.30 -12.58
N PRO A 62 -1.33 -1.33 -11.90
CA PRO A 62 -1.80 0.06 -11.86
C PRO A 62 -1.87 0.72 -13.23
N ILE A 63 -0.90 0.46 -14.12
CA ILE A 63 -0.94 0.97 -15.49
C ILE A 63 -2.20 0.48 -16.20
N PHE A 64 -2.41 -0.83 -16.23
CA PHE A 64 -3.55 -1.40 -16.95
C PHE A 64 -4.88 -0.93 -16.35
N PHE A 65 -4.98 -0.87 -15.03
CA PHE A 65 -6.16 -0.38 -14.34
C PHE A 65 -6.42 1.10 -14.62
N ALA A 66 -5.43 1.98 -14.47
CA ALA A 66 -5.60 3.42 -14.66
C ALA A 66 -5.92 3.79 -16.11
N PHE A 67 -5.14 3.27 -17.07
CA PHE A 67 -5.36 3.55 -18.48
C PHE A 67 -6.67 2.94 -18.96
N GLY A 68 -6.97 1.69 -18.60
CA GLY A 68 -8.23 1.04 -18.99
C GLY A 68 -9.45 1.76 -18.43
N LEU A 69 -9.40 2.20 -17.17
CA LEU A 69 -10.52 2.88 -16.54
C LEU A 69 -10.80 4.26 -17.16
N VAL A 70 -9.75 5.08 -17.33
CA VAL A 70 -9.90 6.48 -17.75
C VAL A 70 -10.09 6.61 -19.26
N PHE A 71 -9.38 5.84 -20.09
CA PHE A 71 -9.54 5.93 -21.56
C PHE A 71 -10.80 5.26 -22.08
N SER A 72 -11.32 4.23 -21.38
CA SER A 72 -12.64 3.66 -21.70
C SER A 72 -13.78 4.41 -21.03
N GLU A 73 -13.49 5.50 -20.30
CA GLU A 73 -14.49 6.35 -19.64
C GLU A 73 -15.43 5.57 -18.69
N LEU A 74 -14.97 4.42 -18.20
CA LEU A 74 -15.76 3.52 -17.37
C LEU A 74 -16.07 4.14 -16.00
N ASN A 75 -15.17 5.00 -15.51
CA ASN A 75 -15.33 5.73 -14.26
C ASN A 75 -16.47 6.76 -14.30
N ILE A 76 -16.86 7.26 -15.48
CA ILE A 76 -17.91 8.29 -15.61
C ILE A 76 -19.27 7.75 -16.05
N ILE A 77 -19.38 6.45 -16.41
CA ILE A 77 -20.66 5.83 -16.79
C ILE A 77 -21.69 6.04 -15.69
N GLY A 78 -22.79 6.73 -16.02
CA GLY A 78 -23.87 7.07 -15.10
C GLY A 78 -23.59 8.25 -14.15
N ALA A 79 -22.47 8.95 -14.32
CA ALA A 79 -22.10 10.18 -13.61
C ALA A 79 -21.87 11.37 -14.58
N GLU A 80 -22.25 11.22 -15.85
CA GLU A 80 -21.99 12.17 -16.94
C GLU A 80 -22.56 13.58 -16.66
N ASP A 81 -23.79 13.65 -16.14
CA ASP A 81 -24.44 14.94 -15.80
C ASP A 81 -23.69 15.71 -14.71
N PHE A 82 -23.08 15.00 -13.75
CA PHE A 82 -22.29 15.60 -12.68
C PHE A 82 -20.91 16.05 -13.17
N VAL A 83 -20.28 15.27 -14.05
CA VAL A 83 -19.03 15.65 -14.71
C VAL A 83 -19.25 16.93 -15.52
N ALA A 84 -20.33 17.01 -16.32
CA ALA A 84 -20.68 18.19 -17.10
C ALA A 84 -20.98 19.43 -16.23
N ALA A 85 -21.54 19.24 -15.03
CA ALA A 85 -21.78 20.32 -14.08
C ALA A 85 -20.49 20.82 -13.39
N THR A 86 -19.48 19.96 -13.25
CA THR A 86 -18.20 20.26 -12.59
C THR A 86 -17.09 20.66 -13.58
N ASP A 87 -17.31 20.44 -14.88
CA ASP A 87 -16.35 20.74 -15.94
C ASP A 87 -16.19 22.26 -16.12
N CYS A 88 -15.17 22.79 -15.45
CA CYS A 88 -14.74 24.17 -15.56
C CYS A 88 -13.45 24.25 -16.39
N THR A 89 -13.31 25.32 -17.18
CA THR A 89 -12.17 25.50 -18.09
C THR A 89 -10.83 25.41 -17.37
N GLY A 90 -10.11 24.29 -17.59
CA GLY A 90 -8.76 24.06 -17.05
C GLY A 90 -8.68 23.27 -15.75
N LEU A 91 -9.80 22.79 -15.20
CA LEU A 91 -9.78 21.79 -14.11
C LEU A 91 -9.72 20.37 -14.66
N CYS A 92 -9.05 19.47 -13.93
CA CYS A 92 -9.02 18.05 -14.20
C CYS A 92 -9.49 17.33 -12.93
N VAL A 93 -10.74 16.87 -12.93
CA VAL A 93 -11.37 16.25 -11.75
C VAL A 93 -11.57 14.76 -12.02
N LEU A 94 -11.11 13.96 -11.08
CA LEU A 94 -11.20 12.51 -11.17
C LEU A 94 -12.46 12.03 -10.43
N ILE A 95 -13.49 11.70 -11.21
CA ILE A 95 -14.79 11.25 -10.69
C ILE A 95 -14.92 9.75 -10.93
N PHE A 96 -15.38 9.01 -9.92
CA PHE A 96 -15.73 7.61 -10.05
C PHE A 96 -17.23 7.41 -9.85
N ASN A 97 -17.84 6.52 -10.63
CA ASN A 97 -19.18 6.04 -10.34
C ASN A 97 -19.19 5.08 -9.14
N LYS A 98 -20.38 4.69 -8.70
CA LYS A 98 -20.58 3.82 -7.52
C LYS A 98 -19.78 2.51 -7.59
N LEU A 99 -19.74 1.87 -8.76
CA LEU A 99 -19.07 0.58 -8.94
C LEU A 99 -17.55 0.75 -8.90
N TRP A 100 -17.02 1.64 -9.74
CA TRP A 100 -15.57 1.83 -9.87
C TRP A 100 -14.97 2.54 -8.67
N GLY A 101 -15.71 3.41 -7.97
CA GLY A 101 -15.27 4.01 -6.71
C GLY A 101 -15.01 2.96 -5.64
N VAL A 102 -15.92 1.97 -5.52
CA VAL A 102 -15.73 0.83 -4.60
C VAL A 102 -14.58 -0.06 -5.07
N LEU A 103 -14.59 -0.50 -6.34
CA LEU A 103 -13.56 -1.41 -6.86
C LEU A 103 -12.16 -0.80 -6.81
N ALA A 104 -11.99 0.46 -7.23
CA ALA A 104 -10.73 1.18 -7.19
C ALA A 104 -10.21 1.29 -5.75
N SER A 105 -11.08 1.65 -4.80
CA SER A 105 -10.70 1.77 -3.40
C SER A 105 -10.31 0.43 -2.78
N PHE A 106 -11.03 -0.65 -3.11
CA PHE A 106 -10.70 -1.99 -2.61
C PHE A 106 -9.36 -2.50 -3.14
N ILE A 107 -9.11 -2.36 -4.44
CA ILE A 107 -7.88 -2.82 -5.08
C ILE A 107 -6.69 -1.96 -4.66
N ALA A 108 -6.85 -0.63 -4.65
CA ALA A 108 -5.76 0.28 -4.36
C ALA A 108 -5.41 0.31 -2.87
N PHE A 109 -6.37 0.22 -1.96
CA PHE A 109 -6.13 0.52 -0.55
C PHE A 109 -6.56 -0.55 0.44
N PHE A 110 -7.80 -1.03 0.39
CA PHE A 110 -8.27 -1.94 1.45
C PHE A 110 -7.56 -3.30 1.41
N LEU A 111 -7.36 -3.89 0.22
CA LEU A 111 -6.69 -5.18 0.10
C LEU A 111 -5.19 -5.07 0.47
N PRO A 112 -4.40 -4.15 -0.10
CA PRO A 112 -3.01 -3.97 0.34
C PRO A 112 -2.90 -3.53 1.80
N GLY A 113 -3.77 -2.63 2.25
CA GLY A 113 -3.79 -2.08 3.60
C GLY A 113 -4.03 -3.15 4.66
N THR A 114 -5.01 -4.03 4.45
CA THR A 114 -5.29 -5.16 5.37
C THR A 114 -4.12 -6.14 5.44
N VAL A 115 -3.49 -6.46 4.31
CA VAL A 115 -2.29 -7.31 4.26
C VAL A 115 -1.15 -6.66 5.06
N MET A 116 -0.87 -5.37 4.85
CA MET A 116 0.18 -4.64 5.56
C MET A 116 -0.08 -4.63 7.07
N VAL A 117 -1.30 -4.26 7.50
CA VAL A 117 -1.67 -4.22 8.92
C VAL A 117 -1.54 -5.60 9.56
N GLY A 118 -2.04 -6.65 8.91
CA GLY A 118 -1.93 -8.02 9.41
C GLY A 118 -0.47 -8.47 9.60
N ILE A 119 0.38 -8.18 8.62
CA ILE A 119 1.82 -8.46 8.67
C ILE A 119 2.47 -7.74 9.87
N TYR A 120 2.25 -6.45 10.04
CA TYR A 120 2.87 -5.69 11.13
C TYR A 120 2.38 -6.11 12.51
N ILE A 121 1.08 -6.42 12.66
CA ILE A 121 0.55 -6.98 13.90
C ILE A 121 1.26 -8.30 14.23
N HIS A 122 1.47 -9.17 13.24
CA HIS A 122 2.17 -10.42 13.44
C HIS A 122 3.64 -10.19 13.86
N ILE A 123 4.37 -9.35 13.12
CA ILE A 123 5.77 -9.00 13.44
C ILE A 123 5.89 -8.44 14.85
N PHE A 124 5.01 -7.51 15.24
CA PHE A 124 5.02 -6.91 16.57
C PHE A 124 4.70 -7.93 17.67
N THR A 125 3.78 -8.86 17.41
CA THR A 125 3.44 -9.94 18.34
C THR A 125 4.61 -10.89 18.57
N VAL A 126 5.30 -11.29 17.50
CA VAL A 126 6.51 -12.12 17.56
C VAL A 126 7.62 -11.41 18.31
N ALA A 127 7.90 -10.14 17.99
CA ALA A 127 8.90 -9.33 18.67
C ALA A 127 8.61 -9.18 20.18
N ARG A 128 7.35 -8.97 20.58
CA ARG A 128 6.94 -8.90 21.99
C ARG A 128 7.08 -10.24 22.70
N LYS A 129 6.81 -11.35 22.02
CA LYS A 129 6.99 -12.71 22.57
C LYS A 129 8.46 -12.97 22.88
N HIS A 130 9.37 -12.63 21.97
CA HIS A 130 10.82 -12.74 22.20
C HIS A 130 11.30 -11.83 23.34
N ALA A 131 10.80 -10.59 23.44
CA ALA A 131 11.16 -9.69 24.54
C ALA A 131 10.70 -10.22 25.91
N ARG A 132 9.51 -10.84 25.99
CA ARG A 132 8.99 -11.46 27.23
C ARG A 132 9.81 -12.66 27.67
N GLN A 133 10.23 -13.53 26.74
CA GLN A 133 11.04 -14.70 27.06
C GLN A 133 12.44 -14.36 27.58
N ILE A 134 13.01 -13.22 27.15
CA ILE A 134 14.29 -12.71 27.66
C ILE A 134 14.14 -12.13 29.07
N GLY A 135 12.97 -11.56 29.41
CA GLY A 135 12.69 -11.00 30.75
C GLY A 135 12.46 -12.04 31.84
N THR A 136 12.03 -13.26 31.50
CA THR A 136 11.78 -14.36 32.46
C THR A 136 12.83 -15.47 32.44
N GLY A 137 13.78 -15.45 31.49
CA GLY A 137 14.75 -16.53 31.26
C GLY A 137 16.19 -16.22 31.67
N SER A 138 16.45 -15.32 32.63
CA SER A 138 17.82 -15.03 33.10
C SER A 138 18.37 -16.13 34.02
N MET A 139 18.45 -17.36 33.53
CA MET A 139 19.38 -18.37 34.03
C MET A 139 19.72 -19.30 32.86
N MET A 140 20.97 -19.19 32.38
CA MET A 140 21.76 -20.19 31.63
C MET A 140 22.08 -19.90 30.14
N LYS A 141 23.36 -19.52 29.91
CA LYS A 141 24.29 -19.77 28.75
C LYS A 141 23.89 -19.23 27.35
N HIS A 142 24.77 -18.70 26.50
CA HIS A 142 26.21 -19.01 26.28
C HIS A 142 26.95 -17.83 25.62
N ILE A 143 28.21 -17.63 26.04
CA ILE A 143 29.16 -16.62 25.58
C ILE A 143 29.71 -17.03 24.19
N GLY A 144 29.74 -16.10 23.23
CA GLY A 144 30.58 -16.20 22.02
C GLY A 144 29.94 -15.80 20.69
N SER A 145 28.71 -16.23 20.38
CA SER A 145 28.01 -15.96 19.10
C SER A 145 26.92 -14.87 19.21
N GLU A 146 26.57 -14.49 20.44
CA GLU A 146 25.42 -13.62 20.71
C GLU A 146 25.62 -12.14 20.32
N SER A 147 26.84 -11.63 20.23
CA SER A 147 27.05 -10.19 20.02
C SER A 147 26.67 -9.72 18.61
N LYS A 148 26.99 -10.51 17.57
CA LYS A 148 26.56 -10.25 16.18
C LYS A 148 25.06 -10.46 15.99
N MET A 149 24.49 -11.53 16.57
CA MET A 149 23.06 -11.81 16.51
C MET A 149 22.22 -10.74 17.25
N LYS A 150 22.66 -10.32 18.45
CA LYS A 150 22.02 -9.24 19.24
C LYS A 150 22.17 -7.86 18.59
N ALA A 151 23.26 -7.60 17.87
CA ALA A 151 23.44 -6.36 17.12
C ALA A 151 22.51 -6.29 15.89
N SER A 152 22.46 -7.36 15.10
CA SER A 152 21.58 -7.48 13.91
C SER A 152 20.10 -7.36 14.28
N THR A 153 19.66 -8.07 15.32
CA THR A 153 18.27 -8.00 15.80
C THR A 153 17.89 -6.63 16.37
N LYS A 154 18.81 -5.91 17.03
CA LYS A 154 18.58 -4.53 17.51
C LYS A 154 18.48 -3.53 16.36
N THR A 155 19.27 -3.67 15.30
CA THR A 155 19.22 -2.79 14.12
C THR A 155 17.99 -3.09 13.26
N GLU A 156 17.62 -4.35 13.08
CA GLU A 156 16.42 -4.77 12.35
C GLU A 156 15.13 -4.34 13.07
N SER A 157 15.13 -4.39 14.41
CA SER A 157 14.00 -3.86 15.20
C SER A 157 13.83 -2.34 15.02
N LYS A 158 14.93 -1.57 14.92
CA LYS A 158 14.87 -0.13 14.64
C LYS A 158 14.33 0.17 13.24
N ALA A 159 14.80 -0.53 12.21
CA ALA A 159 14.31 -0.37 10.84
C ALA A 159 12.81 -0.73 10.72
N THR A 160 12.39 -1.83 11.36
CA THR A 160 10.98 -2.25 11.41
C THR A 160 10.10 -1.21 12.09
N LYS A 161 10.56 -0.61 13.20
CA LYS A 161 9.81 0.42 13.92
C LYS A 161 9.55 1.65 13.05
N THR A 162 10.54 2.13 12.30
CA THR A 162 10.36 3.25 11.37
C THR A 162 9.34 2.91 10.28
N LEU A 163 9.44 1.72 9.67
CA LEU A 163 8.50 1.29 8.64
C LEU A 163 7.07 1.15 9.16
N SER A 164 6.88 0.66 10.40
CA SER A 164 5.55 0.59 11.03
C SER A 164 4.94 1.98 11.24
N ILE A 165 5.74 2.98 11.61
CA ILE A 165 5.26 4.37 11.76
C ILE A 165 4.88 4.95 10.40
N VAL A 166 5.75 4.79 9.39
CA VAL A 166 5.47 5.24 8.02
C VAL A 166 4.18 4.61 7.50
N MET A 167 3.98 3.32 7.74
CA MET A 167 2.77 2.60 7.33
C MET A 167 1.51 3.09 8.05
N GLY A 168 1.59 3.34 9.37
CA GLY A 168 0.48 3.88 10.14
C GLY A 168 0.07 5.27 9.66
N VAL A 169 1.04 6.15 9.43
CA VAL A 169 0.80 7.49 8.86
C VAL A 169 0.20 7.38 7.47
N PHE A 170 0.74 6.51 6.62
CA PHE A 170 0.21 6.27 5.27
C PHE A 170 -1.27 5.90 5.29
N VAL A 171 -1.64 4.88 6.08
CA VAL A 171 -3.05 4.45 6.21
C VAL A 171 -3.94 5.57 6.74
N LEU A 172 -3.49 6.30 7.77
CA LEU A 172 -4.27 7.40 8.36
C LEU A 172 -4.48 8.57 7.38
N CYS A 173 -3.49 8.89 6.55
CA CYS A 173 -3.59 9.95 5.56
C CYS A 173 -4.45 9.54 4.34
N TRP A 174 -4.43 8.28 3.96
CA TRP A 174 -5.15 7.78 2.78
C TRP A 174 -6.60 7.36 3.06
N LEU A 175 -6.91 6.95 4.29
CA LEU A 175 -8.23 6.49 4.67
C LEU A 175 -9.33 7.55 4.41
N PRO A 176 -9.16 8.85 4.74
CA PRO A 176 -10.16 9.87 4.42
C PRO A 176 -10.46 9.96 2.91
N PHE A 177 -9.42 9.94 2.07
CA PHE A 177 -9.56 10.03 0.62
C PHE A 177 -10.33 8.82 0.04
N PHE A 178 -9.98 7.60 0.45
CA PHE A 178 -10.68 6.40 -0.04
C PHE A 178 -12.11 6.29 0.52
N VAL A 179 -12.35 6.77 1.74
CA VAL A 179 -13.71 6.86 2.28
C VAL A 179 -14.56 7.82 1.44
N LEU A 180 -14.05 9.02 1.12
CA LEU A 180 -14.76 9.98 0.26
C LEU A 180 -15.02 9.41 -1.14
N THR A 181 -14.01 8.79 -1.76
CA THR A 181 -14.15 8.12 -3.06
C THR A 181 -15.26 7.07 -3.06
N ILE A 182 -15.46 6.37 -1.95
CA ILE A 182 -16.55 5.40 -1.79
C ILE A 182 -17.87 6.11 -1.52
N THR A 183 -17.92 7.13 -0.66
CA THR A 183 -19.18 7.71 -0.19
C THR A 183 -19.79 8.70 -1.17
N ASP A 184 -18.98 9.52 -1.83
CA ASP A 184 -19.44 10.61 -2.70
C ASP A 184 -20.40 10.13 -3.80
N PRO A 185 -20.14 9.01 -4.50
CA PRO A 185 -21.08 8.50 -5.50
C PRO A 185 -22.42 8.02 -4.91
N PHE A 186 -22.48 7.64 -3.63
CA PHE A 186 -23.71 7.19 -2.97
C PHE A 186 -24.55 8.34 -2.44
N ILE A 187 -23.93 9.46 -2.10
CA ILE A 187 -24.62 10.68 -1.69
C ILE A 187 -24.81 11.67 -2.86
N ASN A 188 -24.71 11.20 -4.11
CA ASN A 188 -24.84 12.02 -5.33
C ASN A 188 -23.92 13.25 -5.33
N PHE A 189 -22.71 13.12 -4.80
CA PHE A 189 -21.70 14.19 -4.77
C PHE A 189 -22.19 15.48 -4.08
N THR A 190 -22.94 15.34 -2.99
CA THR A 190 -23.45 16.49 -2.20
C THR A 190 -22.38 17.06 -1.23
N THR A 191 -21.18 16.46 -1.17
CA THR A 191 -20.03 16.92 -0.37
C THR A 191 -19.24 17.99 -1.09
#